data_AF-A0AA37XHG7-F1
#
_entry.id   AF-A0AA37XHG7-F1
#
_cell.length_a   1.000
_cell.length_b   1.000
_cell.length_c   1.000
_cell.angle_alpha   90.00
_cell.angle_beta   90.00
_cell.angle_gamma   90.00
#
_symmetry.space_group_name_H-M   'P 1'
#
loop_
_entity.id
_entity.type
_entity.pdbx_description
1 polymer ?
#
loop_
_entity_poly.entity_id
_entity_poly.type
_entity_poly.pdbx_seq_one_letter_code
_entity_poly.pdbx_strand_id
1 'polypeptide(L)'
;MDPHDPGVHAPPGEAATLRFDVEVVDDAWFGRVRNVAGVRGDLAPTACPVVTGPLPPVDVVDPACQTVHPVTGLVELQKTGLDGDGTSVPMAGSTFAIHTVLDTADGPALGPVDASVVPVAVEGVTGRFRVPGIAVGTHYLVETAAPEGYSLLAQPVLLRVGADRSVTLDPGAGPTVTVTNPAAGAATGFSLVTVRDVPRFTIPEAGGTGDAAPRALGLALVATSLALLGLLTLRHRAGPRTTSTTTAPIPAGEIPCP
;
A
#
# COMPACT_ATOMS: atom_id res chain seq x y z
N MET A 1 34.63 43.04 3.07
CA MET A 1 34.34 41.77 3.77
C MET A 1 33.47 40.97 2.83
N ASP A 2 33.87 39.74 2.55
CA ASP A 2 33.03 38.79 1.83
C ASP A 2 31.92 38.34 2.81
N PRO A 3 30.62 38.40 2.45
CA PRO A 3 29.56 37.86 3.31
C PRO A 3 29.72 36.35 3.61
N HIS A 4 30.56 35.64 2.86
CA HIS A 4 30.87 34.22 3.06
C HIS A 4 32.11 33.95 3.94
N ASP A 5 32.84 34.99 4.38
CA ASP A 5 34.00 34.87 5.31
C ASP A 5 33.84 35.80 6.54
N PRO A 6 33.00 35.43 7.52
CA PRO A 6 32.80 36.18 8.76
C PRO A 6 33.97 35.98 9.75
N GLY A 7 35.14 36.55 9.46
CA GLY A 7 36.29 36.54 10.36
C GLY A 7 36.03 37.30 11.69
N VAL A 8 36.48 36.71 12.80
CA VAL A 8 36.40 37.31 14.16
C VAL A 8 37.82 37.48 14.73
N HIS A 9 38.08 38.62 15.37
CA HIS A 9 39.37 38.94 15.98
C HIS A 9 39.27 38.97 17.52
N ALA A 10 40.21 38.32 18.22
CA ALA A 10 40.34 38.36 19.69
C ALA A 10 41.59 39.15 20.11
N PRO A 11 41.52 40.03 21.13
CA PRO A 11 42.69 40.55 21.81
C PRO A 11 43.52 39.47 22.53
N PRO A 12 44.80 39.73 22.85
CA PRO A 12 45.63 38.78 23.60
C PRO A 12 45.02 38.43 24.97
N GLY A 13 44.85 37.14 25.24
CA GLY A 13 44.27 36.64 26.50
C GLY A 13 42.74 36.58 26.54
N GLU A 14 42.05 37.00 25.48
CA GLU A 14 40.59 36.92 25.35
C GLU A 14 40.16 35.77 24.41
N ALA A 15 38.91 35.32 24.55
CA ALA A 15 38.33 34.27 23.71
C ALA A 15 37.38 34.87 22.65
N ALA A 16 37.59 34.54 21.38
CA ALA A 16 36.59 34.76 20.33
C ALA A 16 35.58 33.60 20.27
N THR A 17 34.34 33.91 19.88
CA THR A 17 33.33 32.91 19.51
C THR A 17 32.80 33.24 18.13
N LEU A 18 33.01 32.35 17.16
CA LEU A 18 32.38 32.41 15.85
C LEU A 18 31.01 31.70 15.92
N ARG A 19 29.96 32.36 15.41
CA ARG A 19 28.66 31.75 15.11
C ARG A 19 28.28 32.14 13.69
N PHE A 20 27.72 31.19 12.95
CA PHE A 20 27.24 31.37 11.59
C PHE A 20 26.05 30.44 11.38
N ASP A 21 25.13 30.85 10.52
CA ASP A 21 24.02 30.03 10.04
C ASP A 21 24.28 29.69 8.56
N VAL A 22 23.84 28.51 8.13
CA VAL A 22 23.98 28.05 6.74
C VAL A 22 22.60 27.68 6.21
N GLU A 23 22.16 28.39 5.18
CA GLU A 23 20.98 28.03 4.42
C GLU A 23 21.34 26.93 3.40
N VAL A 24 20.60 25.83 3.42
CA VAL A 24 20.75 24.73 2.47
C VAL A 24 19.66 24.88 1.42
N VAL A 25 20.05 24.99 0.16
CA VAL A 25 19.10 25.11 -0.95
C VAL A 25 18.24 23.84 -1.09
N ASP A 26 16.96 24.04 -1.43
CA ASP A 26 15.92 23.00 -1.43
C ASP A 26 16.19 21.80 -2.37
N ASP A 27 17.15 21.87 -3.28
CA ASP A 27 17.50 20.79 -4.21
C ASP A 27 18.84 20.10 -3.90
N ALA A 28 19.50 20.43 -2.79
CA ALA A 28 20.78 19.85 -2.34
C ALA A 28 20.66 18.39 -1.82
N TRP A 29 19.72 17.61 -2.35
CA TRP A 29 19.33 16.29 -1.87
C TRP A 29 20.50 15.30 -1.84
N PHE A 30 20.60 14.56 -0.73
CA PHE A 30 21.70 13.62 -0.43
C PHE A 30 23.09 14.28 -0.40
N GLY A 31 23.15 15.62 -0.40
CA GLY A 31 24.37 16.40 -0.25
C GLY A 31 24.95 16.31 1.16
N ARG A 32 26.05 17.02 1.37
CA ARG A 32 26.67 17.20 2.69
C ARG A 32 27.12 18.65 2.84
N VAL A 33 26.65 19.31 3.88
CA VAL A 33 27.17 20.62 4.29
C VAL A 33 28.44 20.38 5.09
N ARG A 34 29.60 20.74 4.53
CA ARG A 34 30.88 20.75 5.25
C ARG A 34 31.20 22.19 5.66
N ASN A 35 31.16 22.45 6.95
CA ASN A 35 31.61 23.72 7.52
C ASN A 35 33.06 23.59 7.98
N VAL A 36 33.87 24.61 7.72
CA VAL A 36 35.28 24.66 8.15
C VAL A 36 35.57 26.03 8.75
N ALA A 37 36.22 26.05 9.92
CA ALA A 37 36.66 27.26 10.59
C ALA A 37 38.16 27.14 10.91
N GLY A 38 38.99 27.94 10.23
CA GLY A 38 40.42 28.07 10.50
C GLY A 38 40.72 29.19 11.51
N VAL A 39 41.90 29.13 12.14
CA VAL A 39 42.41 30.19 13.02
C VAL A 39 43.80 30.61 12.54
N ARG A 40 44.08 31.91 12.51
CA ARG A 40 45.43 32.47 12.28
C ARG A 40 45.93 33.14 13.55
N GLY A 41 47.09 32.71 14.05
CA GLY A 41 47.74 33.26 15.24
C GLY A 41 48.82 32.32 15.79
N ASP A 42 49.55 32.77 16.82
CA ASP A 42 50.70 32.05 17.38
C ASP A 42 50.32 30.86 18.29
N LEU A 43 49.01 30.68 18.55
CA LEU A 43 48.47 29.61 19.39
C LEU A 43 47.51 28.73 18.58
N ALA A 44 47.83 27.45 18.45
CA ALA A 44 46.95 26.48 17.80
C ALA A 44 45.73 26.13 18.70
N PRO A 45 44.52 25.98 18.15
CA PRO A 45 43.35 25.47 18.88
C PRO A 45 43.63 24.10 19.49
N THR A 46 43.44 23.99 20.81
CA THR A 46 43.73 22.76 21.57
C THR A 46 42.69 21.65 21.36
N ALA A 47 41.53 21.97 20.74
CA ALA A 47 40.40 21.06 20.60
C ALA A 47 39.64 21.25 19.27
N CYS A 48 40.30 21.03 18.13
CA CYS A 48 39.59 20.88 16.85
C CYS A 48 39.38 19.38 16.51
N PRO A 49 38.13 18.95 16.25
CA PRO A 49 37.89 17.64 15.64
C PRO A 49 38.34 17.69 14.17
N VAL A 50 39.46 17.03 13.88
CA VAL A 50 39.93 16.83 12.51
C VAL A 50 39.07 15.77 11.83
N VAL A 51 38.16 16.19 10.94
CA VAL A 51 37.33 15.28 10.15
C VAL A 51 38.10 14.78 8.93
N THR A 52 38.70 13.60 9.04
CA THR A 52 39.38 12.93 7.93
C THR A 52 38.39 12.55 6.82
N GLY A 53 38.77 12.75 5.56
CA GLY A 53 37.92 12.48 4.39
C GLY A 53 38.58 12.88 3.07
N PRO A 54 37.99 12.52 1.90
CA PRO A 54 38.76 12.44 0.64
C PRO A 54 39.32 13.75 0.09
N LEU A 55 38.72 14.90 0.41
CA LEU A 55 39.22 16.23 0.06
C LEU A 55 38.87 17.24 1.17
N PRO A 56 39.83 17.95 1.78
CA PRO A 56 39.55 19.22 2.45
C PRO A 56 39.20 20.29 1.40
N PRO A 57 38.47 21.36 1.75
CA PRO A 57 38.38 22.53 0.89
C PRO A 57 39.79 23.08 0.61
N VAL A 58 39.99 23.55 -0.61
CA VAL A 58 41.21 24.30 -0.97
C VAL A 58 41.23 25.59 -0.12
N ASP A 59 42.43 26.08 0.22
CA ASP A 59 42.69 27.30 1.01
C ASP A 59 42.40 27.25 2.54
N VAL A 60 42.13 26.07 3.11
CA VAL A 60 42.06 25.91 4.57
C VAL A 60 43.46 26.02 5.20
N VAL A 61 43.70 27.10 5.94
CA VAL A 61 44.90 27.26 6.77
C VAL A 61 44.76 26.41 8.03
N ASP A 62 45.60 25.38 8.14
CA ASP A 62 45.76 24.57 9.35
C ASP A 62 46.34 25.44 10.49
N PRO A 63 45.83 25.39 11.73
CA PRO A 63 44.78 24.50 12.25
C PRO A 63 43.34 24.94 11.96
N ALA A 64 42.51 23.98 11.53
CA ALA A 64 41.08 24.21 11.27
C ALA A 64 40.15 23.13 11.87
N CYS A 65 39.05 23.59 12.44
CA CYS A 65 37.94 22.78 12.93
C CYS A 65 36.95 22.50 11.80
N GLN A 66 36.37 21.29 11.73
CA GLN A 66 35.38 20.95 10.70
C GLN A 66 34.13 20.25 11.27
N THR A 67 32.97 20.49 10.66
CA THR A 67 31.74 19.70 10.88
C THR A 67 31.15 19.28 9.54
N VAL A 68 30.51 18.11 9.47
CA VAL A 68 29.83 17.61 8.27
C VAL A 68 28.41 17.19 8.64
N HIS A 69 27.42 17.83 8.01
CA HIS A 69 26.00 17.56 8.21
C HIS A 69 25.42 16.94 6.94
N PRO A 70 24.76 15.77 7.00
CA PRO A 70 24.07 15.21 5.84
C PRO A 70 22.83 16.04 5.52
N VAL A 71 22.58 16.28 4.23
CA VAL A 71 21.30 16.81 3.75
C VAL A 71 20.33 15.64 3.58
N THR A 72 19.04 15.89 3.81
CA THR A 72 17.95 14.97 3.51
C THR A 72 17.92 14.60 2.02
N GLY A 73 17.20 13.55 1.67
CA GLY A 73 17.04 13.06 0.31
C GLY A 73 15.72 13.45 -0.35
N LEU A 74 15.56 12.99 -1.59
CA LEU A 74 14.30 12.94 -2.31
C LEU A 74 14.13 11.54 -2.90
N VAL A 75 12.94 10.96 -2.71
CA VAL A 75 12.54 9.69 -3.31
C VAL A 75 11.31 9.93 -4.19
N GLU A 76 11.22 9.27 -5.34
CA GLU A 76 10.01 9.29 -6.17
C GLU A 76 9.17 8.04 -5.93
N LEU A 77 7.84 8.19 -5.98
CA LEU A 77 6.90 7.07 -5.96
C LEU A 77 6.16 7.00 -7.31
N GLN A 78 5.82 5.80 -7.77
CA GLN A 78 4.85 5.58 -8.85
C GLN A 78 3.77 4.61 -8.37
N LYS A 79 2.52 5.05 -8.40
CA LYS A 79 1.37 4.18 -8.28
C LYS A 79 1.05 3.53 -9.62
N THR A 80 0.91 2.21 -9.64
CA THR A 80 0.48 1.45 -10.82
C THR A 80 -0.60 0.42 -10.48
N GLY A 81 -1.24 -0.10 -11.54
CA GLY A 81 -2.04 -1.33 -11.54
C GLY A 81 -1.75 -2.11 -12.81
N LEU A 82 -2.54 -3.16 -13.08
CA LEU A 82 -2.54 -3.80 -14.40
C LEU A 82 -3.75 -3.35 -15.21
N ASP A 83 -3.56 -3.19 -16.53
CA ASP A 83 -4.65 -3.10 -17.49
C ASP A 83 -5.20 -4.50 -17.88
N GLY A 84 -6.14 -4.53 -18.83
CA GLY A 84 -6.78 -5.77 -19.30
C GLY A 84 -5.84 -6.75 -19.99
N ASP A 85 -4.70 -6.29 -20.50
CA ASP A 85 -3.67 -7.12 -21.14
C ASP A 85 -2.57 -7.55 -20.15
N GLY A 86 -2.68 -7.13 -18.89
CA GLY A 86 -1.71 -7.43 -17.83
C GLY A 86 -0.48 -6.51 -17.82
N THR A 87 -0.51 -5.40 -18.55
CA THR A 87 0.57 -4.41 -18.59
C THR A 87 0.47 -3.45 -17.40
N SER A 88 1.61 -3.09 -16.81
CA SER A 88 1.64 -2.15 -15.69
C SER A 88 1.37 -0.72 -16.16
N VAL A 89 0.27 -0.11 -15.69
CA VAL A 89 -0.17 1.24 -16.07
C VAL A 89 -0.23 2.18 -14.84
N PRO A 90 0.07 3.48 -14.98
CA PRO A 90 -0.07 4.47 -13.90
C PRO A 90 -1.51 4.61 -13.39
N MET A 91 -1.68 4.88 -12.09
CA MET A 91 -3.00 5.03 -11.47
C MET A 91 -3.11 6.31 -10.62
N ALA A 92 -4.26 6.99 -10.72
CA ALA A 92 -4.63 8.10 -9.83
C ALA A 92 -5.44 7.60 -8.61
N GLY A 93 -5.59 8.44 -7.60
CA GLY A 93 -6.48 8.21 -6.46
C GLY A 93 -5.83 7.67 -5.18
N SER A 94 -4.56 7.23 -5.23
CA SER A 94 -3.83 6.87 -4.00
C SER A 94 -3.30 8.07 -3.24
N THR A 95 -3.15 7.90 -1.93
CA THR A 95 -2.35 8.78 -1.06
C THR A 95 -1.40 7.96 -0.21
N PHE A 96 -0.29 8.57 0.22
CA PHE A 96 0.77 7.90 0.97
C PHE A 96 1.19 8.72 2.19
N ALA A 97 1.73 8.05 3.19
CA ALA A 97 2.41 8.64 4.33
C ALA A 97 3.78 7.97 4.55
N ILE A 98 4.77 8.77 4.98
CA ILE A 98 6.01 8.26 5.55
C ILE A 98 5.84 8.19 7.07
N HIS A 99 6.30 7.10 7.66
CA HIS A 99 6.29 6.87 9.10
C HIS A 99 7.71 6.59 9.58
N THR A 100 8.01 7.03 10.80
CA THR A 100 9.26 6.67 11.48
C THR A 100 9.26 5.19 11.83
N VAL A 101 10.44 4.66 12.15
CA VAL A 101 10.60 3.29 12.67
C VAL A 101 10.79 3.35 14.18
N LEU A 102 10.14 2.45 14.90
CA LEU A 102 10.39 2.20 16.32
C LEU A 102 11.15 0.88 16.45
N ASP A 103 12.32 0.92 17.10
CA ASP A 103 13.07 -0.29 17.42
C ASP A 103 12.42 -1.00 18.62
N THR A 104 11.99 -2.25 18.43
CA THR A 104 11.39 -3.08 19.47
C THR A 104 12.18 -4.39 19.65
N ALA A 105 11.88 -5.14 20.72
CA ALA A 105 12.50 -6.45 20.96
C ALA A 105 12.21 -7.47 19.84
N ASP A 106 11.09 -7.32 19.13
CA ASP A 106 10.66 -8.19 18.04
C ASP A 106 11.10 -7.69 16.64
N GLY A 107 11.85 -6.59 16.59
CA GLY A 107 12.33 -5.95 15.35
C GLY A 107 11.76 -4.53 15.12
N PRO A 108 11.90 -3.98 13.90
CA PRO A 108 11.32 -2.68 13.57
C PRO A 108 9.78 -2.75 13.59
N ALA A 109 9.17 -1.74 14.20
CA ALA A 109 7.73 -1.55 14.27
C ALA A 109 7.31 -0.19 13.71
N LEU A 110 6.08 -0.10 13.21
CA LEU A 110 5.52 1.13 12.64
C LEU A 110 5.45 2.24 13.69
N GLY A 111 6.17 3.34 13.46
CA GLY A 111 6.12 4.54 14.28
C GLY A 111 5.01 5.53 13.87
N PRO A 112 4.96 6.70 14.52
CA PRO A 112 4.12 7.81 14.09
C PRO A 112 4.44 8.25 12.65
N VAL A 113 3.48 8.94 12.03
CA VAL A 113 3.68 9.64 10.75
C VAL A 113 4.80 10.66 10.92
N ASP A 114 5.78 10.68 10.02
CA ASP A 114 6.73 11.78 9.92
C ASP A 114 6.05 12.96 9.21
N ALA A 115 5.48 13.86 10.01
CA ALA A 115 4.79 15.04 9.50
C ALA A 115 5.71 16.04 8.77
N SER A 116 7.04 15.88 8.83
CA SER A 116 7.99 16.67 8.04
C SER A 116 8.22 16.12 6.62
N VAL A 117 7.84 14.87 6.37
CA VAL A 117 8.06 14.16 5.10
C VAL A 117 6.73 13.79 4.46
N VAL A 118 6.15 14.73 3.71
CA VAL A 118 4.84 14.56 3.06
C VAL A 118 5.02 14.17 1.58
N PRO A 119 4.53 13.01 1.13
CA PRO A 119 4.46 12.67 -0.29
C PRO A 119 3.56 13.63 -1.07
N VAL A 120 4.10 14.33 -2.07
CA VAL A 120 3.40 15.31 -2.91
C VAL A 120 3.19 14.73 -4.31
N ALA A 121 1.96 14.76 -4.82
CA ALA A 121 1.67 14.33 -6.19
C ALA A 121 2.34 15.26 -7.22
N VAL A 122 2.87 14.69 -8.30
CA VAL A 122 3.48 15.47 -9.39
C VAL A 122 2.39 15.91 -10.37
N GLU A 123 2.20 17.23 -10.50
CA GLU A 123 1.19 17.80 -11.38
C GLU A 123 1.36 17.31 -12.83
N GLY A 124 0.24 16.96 -13.48
CA GLY A 124 0.22 16.45 -14.85
C GLY A 124 0.75 15.01 -15.03
N VAL A 125 1.24 14.33 -13.98
CA VAL A 125 1.80 12.98 -14.08
C VAL A 125 1.04 11.99 -13.20
N THR A 126 0.12 11.24 -13.80
CA THR A 126 -0.74 10.25 -13.13
C THR A 126 0.06 9.31 -12.23
N GLY A 127 -0.32 9.23 -10.95
CA GLY A 127 0.25 8.31 -9.98
C GLY A 127 1.70 8.58 -9.57
N ARG A 128 2.34 9.64 -10.05
CA ARG A 128 3.69 10.02 -9.65
C ARG A 128 3.64 10.88 -8.40
N PHE A 129 4.51 10.60 -7.43
CA PHE A 129 4.71 11.43 -6.24
C PHE A 129 6.20 11.70 -6.03
N ARG A 130 6.51 12.79 -5.34
CA ARG A 130 7.82 13.08 -4.77
C ARG A 130 7.72 13.05 -3.25
N VAL A 131 8.76 12.56 -2.61
CA VAL A 131 8.93 12.50 -1.16
C VAL A 131 10.18 13.32 -0.82
N PRO A 132 10.07 14.66 -0.79
CA PRO A 132 11.17 15.55 -0.43
C PRO A 132 11.45 15.49 1.08
N GLY A 133 12.66 15.88 1.50
CA GLY A 133 13.00 15.99 2.92
C GLY A 133 13.22 14.66 3.65
N ILE A 134 13.12 13.51 2.98
CA ILE A 134 13.26 12.20 3.64
C ILE A 134 14.70 11.96 4.12
N ALA A 135 14.88 11.73 5.41
CA ALA A 135 16.22 11.51 5.98
C ALA A 135 16.88 10.21 5.46
N VAL A 136 18.21 10.19 5.37
CA VAL A 136 18.97 8.93 5.18
C VAL A 136 18.75 8.05 6.40
N GLY A 137 18.32 6.81 6.21
CA GLY A 137 17.89 5.94 7.29
C GLY A 137 16.80 4.96 6.86
N THR A 138 16.08 4.39 7.84
CA THR A 138 15.01 3.43 7.61
C THR A 138 13.66 4.08 7.92
N HIS A 139 12.66 3.87 7.05
CA HIS A 139 11.33 4.48 7.11
C HIS A 139 10.26 3.48 6.69
N TYR A 140 9.03 3.64 7.16
CA TYR A 140 7.88 2.92 6.63
C TYR A 140 7.13 3.77 5.60
N LEU A 141 6.87 3.21 4.42
CA LEU A 141 5.89 3.71 3.47
C LEU A 141 4.53 3.06 3.75
N VAL A 142 3.51 3.87 3.98
CA VAL A 142 2.12 3.43 4.16
C VAL A 142 1.27 4.04 3.05
N GLU A 143 0.51 3.21 2.35
CA GLU A 143 -0.59 3.70 1.51
C GLU A 143 -1.79 4.01 2.41
N THR A 144 -2.29 5.24 2.35
CA THR A 144 -3.36 5.75 3.23
C THR A 144 -4.71 5.81 2.53
N ALA A 145 -4.71 5.90 1.20
CA ALA A 145 -5.88 5.66 0.35
C ALA A 145 -5.41 4.88 -0.89
N ALA A 146 -6.23 3.93 -1.34
CA ALA A 146 -6.05 3.21 -2.60
C ALA A 146 -7.05 3.74 -3.65
N PRO A 147 -6.81 3.50 -4.94
CA PRO A 147 -7.73 3.91 -6.01
C PRO A 147 -9.09 3.21 -5.90
N GLU A 148 -10.11 3.82 -6.50
CA GLU A 148 -11.47 3.25 -6.50
C GLU A 148 -11.48 1.84 -7.13
N GLY A 149 -12.06 0.87 -6.43
CA GLY A 149 -12.08 -0.54 -6.83
C GLY A 149 -10.87 -1.38 -6.38
N TYR A 150 -9.83 -0.79 -5.79
CA TYR A 150 -8.59 -1.49 -5.40
C TYR A 150 -8.41 -1.57 -3.88
N SER A 151 -7.64 -2.57 -3.44
CA SER A 151 -7.30 -2.77 -2.03
C SER A 151 -6.06 -1.96 -1.66
N LEU A 152 -6.06 -1.36 -0.46
CA LEU A 152 -4.85 -0.81 0.16
C LEU A 152 -3.74 -1.87 0.23
N LEU A 153 -2.48 -1.44 0.17
CA LEU A 153 -1.36 -2.25 0.63
C LEU A 153 -1.67 -2.89 1.98
N ALA A 154 -1.61 -4.23 2.04
CA ALA A 154 -2.00 -5.00 3.21
C ALA A 154 -1.06 -4.81 4.42
N GLN A 155 0.17 -4.33 4.19
CA GLN A 155 1.18 -4.06 5.21
C GLN A 155 2.00 -2.81 4.84
N PRO A 156 2.46 -2.02 5.83
CA PRO A 156 3.50 -1.02 5.64
C PRO A 156 4.76 -1.61 5.03
N VAL A 157 5.43 -0.85 4.17
CA VAL A 157 6.65 -1.31 3.48
C VAL A 157 7.86 -0.63 4.11
N LEU A 158 8.79 -1.43 4.66
CA LEU A 158 10.04 -0.89 5.19
C LEU A 158 11.00 -0.55 4.03
N LEU A 159 11.38 0.72 3.97
CA LEU A 159 12.32 1.30 3.02
C LEU A 159 13.60 1.68 3.77
N ARG A 160 14.75 1.44 3.17
CA ARG A 160 16.04 2.00 3.63
C ARG A 160 16.59 2.94 2.58
N VAL A 161 16.71 4.22 2.93
CA VAL A 161 17.20 5.33 2.10
C VAL A 161 18.70 5.50 2.36
N GLY A 162 19.51 5.33 1.31
CA GLY A 162 20.97 5.46 1.33
C GLY A 162 21.46 6.87 0.99
N ALA A 163 22.61 7.27 1.56
CA ALA A 163 23.28 8.53 1.23
C ALA A 163 23.87 8.56 -0.20
N ASP A 164 23.89 7.42 -0.88
CA ASP A 164 24.30 7.23 -2.28
C ASP A 164 23.10 7.33 -3.25
N ARG A 165 21.95 7.85 -2.78
CA ARG A 165 20.69 7.96 -3.54
C ARG A 165 20.08 6.62 -3.93
N SER A 166 20.42 5.55 -3.21
CA SER A 166 19.75 4.26 -3.32
C SER A 166 18.59 4.16 -2.35
N VAL A 167 17.61 3.32 -2.70
CA VAL A 167 16.60 2.80 -1.79
C VAL A 167 16.64 1.28 -1.88
N THR A 168 16.56 0.60 -0.74
CA THR A 168 16.39 -0.86 -0.68
C THR A 168 15.11 -1.19 0.09
N LEU A 169 14.40 -2.22 -0.36
CA LEU A 169 13.28 -2.81 0.36
C LEU A 169 13.78 -3.90 1.31
N ASP A 170 13.08 -4.09 2.41
CA ASP A 170 13.26 -5.29 3.23
C ASP A 170 12.82 -6.56 2.47
N PRO A 171 13.40 -7.75 2.74
CA PRO A 171 13.04 -9.00 2.09
C PRO A 171 11.56 -9.42 2.26
N GLY A 172 10.86 -8.84 3.25
CA GLY A 172 9.42 -9.03 3.48
C GLY A 172 8.50 -8.15 2.62
N ALA A 173 9.05 -7.17 1.89
CA ALA A 173 8.26 -6.37 0.96
C ALA A 173 7.79 -7.25 -0.21
N GLY A 174 6.49 -7.54 -0.24
CA GLY A 174 5.88 -8.39 -1.26
C GLY A 174 6.05 -7.87 -2.69
N PRO A 175 5.78 -8.70 -3.71
CA PRO A 175 6.06 -8.39 -5.13
C PRO A 175 5.22 -7.25 -5.72
N THR A 176 4.33 -6.65 -4.92
CA THR A 176 3.58 -5.44 -5.26
C THR A 176 4.41 -4.16 -5.12
N VAL A 177 5.56 -4.19 -4.44
CA VAL A 177 6.45 -3.03 -4.36
C VAL A 177 7.83 -3.36 -4.90
N THR A 178 8.34 -2.50 -5.78
CA THR A 178 9.67 -2.63 -6.40
C THR A 178 10.41 -1.31 -6.35
N VAL A 179 11.75 -1.35 -6.48
CA VAL A 179 12.58 -0.14 -6.52
C VAL A 179 13.47 -0.16 -7.75
N THR A 180 13.50 0.96 -8.47
CA THR A 180 14.50 1.25 -9.49
C THR A 180 15.41 2.34 -8.95
N ASN A 181 16.68 2.00 -8.71
CA ASN A 181 17.69 2.96 -8.26
C ASN A 181 18.38 3.62 -9.46
N PRO A 182 18.92 4.85 -9.32
CA PRO A 182 19.86 5.39 -10.27
C PRO A 182 21.11 4.49 -10.36
N ALA A 183 21.88 4.61 -11.44
CA ALA A 183 23.13 3.87 -11.59
C ALA A 183 24.09 4.19 -10.42
N ALA A 184 24.83 3.19 -9.94
CA ALA A 184 25.74 3.37 -8.82
C ALA A 184 26.76 4.49 -9.10
N GLY A 185 26.81 5.50 -8.22
CA GLY A 185 27.67 6.67 -8.38
C GLY A 185 27.13 7.77 -9.32
N ALA A 186 25.87 7.70 -9.76
CA ALA A 186 25.26 8.74 -10.58
C ALA A 186 25.18 10.10 -9.84
N ALA A 187 25.60 11.17 -10.52
CA ALA A 187 25.56 12.53 -9.98
C ALA A 187 24.13 13.15 -9.96
N THR A 188 23.18 12.53 -10.67
CA THR A 188 21.81 13.02 -10.89
C THR A 188 20.81 11.86 -10.92
N GLY A 189 19.55 12.13 -10.60
CA GLY A 189 18.49 11.13 -10.52
C GLY A 189 18.21 10.68 -9.08
N PHE A 190 17.05 10.04 -8.91
CA PHE A 190 16.48 9.64 -7.63
C PHE A 190 15.95 8.20 -7.74
N SER A 191 15.88 7.48 -6.62
CA SER A 191 15.22 6.18 -6.58
C SER A 191 13.72 6.32 -6.84
N LEU A 192 13.20 5.44 -7.67
CA LEU A 192 11.77 5.28 -7.91
C LEU A 192 11.24 4.03 -7.20
N VAL A 193 10.38 4.22 -6.20
CA VAL A 193 9.61 3.14 -5.57
C VAL A 193 8.29 2.97 -6.33
N THR A 194 8.04 1.82 -6.93
CA THR A 194 6.78 1.52 -7.63
C THR A 194 5.87 0.70 -6.74
N VAL A 195 4.64 1.18 -6.51
CA VAL A 195 3.61 0.51 -5.72
C VAL A 195 2.47 0.08 -6.63
N ARG A 196 2.35 -1.22 -6.86
CA ARG A 196 1.35 -1.84 -7.72
C ARG A 196 0.14 -2.32 -6.91
N ASP A 197 -1.06 -1.97 -7.35
CA ASP A 197 -2.31 -2.42 -6.73
C ASP A 197 -2.69 -3.86 -7.03
N VAL A 198 -3.52 -4.38 -6.13
CA VAL A 198 -4.33 -5.59 -6.31
C VAL A 198 -5.81 -5.17 -6.36
N PRO A 199 -6.56 -5.52 -7.42
CA PRO A 199 -8.00 -5.27 -7.49
C PRO A 199 -8.74 -5.90 -6.30
N ARG A 200 -9.84 -5.29 -5.84
CA ARG A 200 -10.72 -5.97 -4.88
C ARG A 200 -11.37 -7.16 -5.56
N PHE A 201 -11.40 -8.29 -4.87
CA PHE A 201 -12.22 -9.44 -5.28
C PHE A 201 -13.69 -9.08 -5.15
N THR A 202 -14.31 -8.58 -6.22
CA THR A 202 -15.76 -8.62 -6.37
C THR A 202 -16.16 -10.06 -6.60
N ILE A 203 -16.73 -10.72 -5.59
CA ILE A 203 -17.46 -11.97 -5.81
C ILE A 203 -18.60 -11.61 -6.78
N PRO A 204 -18.74 -12.26 -7.95
CA PRO A 204 -19.88 -12.01 -8.81
C PRO A 204 -21.15 -12.33 -8.03
N GLU A 205 -22.23 -11.56 -8.21
CA GLU A 205 -23.51 -11.89 -7.58
C GLU A 205 -23.91 -13.32 -7.98
N ALA A 206 -23.89 -14.23 -7.00
CA ALA A 206 -24.17 -15.63 -7.20
C ALA A 206 -25.69 -15.85 -7.33
N GLY A 207 -26.26 -15.47 -8.47
CA GLY A 207 -27.70 -15.57 -8.71
C GLY A 207 -28.18 -14.91 -9.99
N GLY A 208 -27.92 -15.52 -11.15
CA GLY A 208 -28.66 -15.20 -12.36
C GLY A 208 -30.16 -15.46 -12.19
N THR A 209 -31.01 -14.69 -12.90
CA THR A 209 -32.49 -14.79 -12.99
C THR A 209 -33.15 -15.53 -11.80
N GLY A 210 -33.46 -14.78 -10.75
CA GLY A 210 -33.72 -15.30 -9.40
C GLY A 210 -34.65 -16.52 -9.26
N ASP A 211 -34.47 -17.20 -8.13
CA ASP A 211 -35.06 -18.49 -7.73
C ASP A 211 -36.60 -18.63 -7.75
N ALA A 212 -37.34 -17.58 -8.12
CA ALA A 212 -38.80 -17.58 -8.20
C ALA A 212 -39.35 -18.66 -9.15
N ALA A 213 -38.70 -18.86 -10.30
CA ALA A 213 -39.13 -19.86 -11.29
C ALA A 213 -39.04 -21.32 -10.76
N PRO A 214 -37.88 -21.81 -10.26
CA PRO A 214 -37.81 -23.16 -9.68
C PRO A 214 -38.67 -23.31 -8.41
N ARG A 215 -38.83 -22.25 -7.59
CA ARG A 215 -39.74 -22.28 -6.43
C ARG A 215 -41.20 -22.45 -6.82
N ALA A 216 -41.68 -21.71 -7.83
CA ALA A 216 -43.04 -21.84 -8.34
C ALA A 216 -43.31 -23.24 -8.89
N LEU A 217 -42.35 -23.83 -9.62
CA LEU A 217 -42.43 -25.20 -10.13
C LEU A 217 -42.52 -26.24 -9.00
N GLY A 218 -41.70 -26.09 -7.96
CA GLY A 218 -41.73 -26.96 -6.77
C GLY A 218 -43.07 -26.90 -6.02
N LEU A 219 -43.61 -25.70 -5.80
CA LEU A 219 -44.92 -25.51 -5.16
C LEU A 219 -46.06 -26.13 -5.98
N ALA A 220 -46.02 -26.01 -7.31
CA ALA A 220 -47.01 -26.64 -8.19
C ALA A 220 -46.99 -28.17 -8.07
N LEU A 221 -45.81 -28.80 -8.03
CA LEU A 221 -45.66 -30.26 -7.87
C LEU A 221 -46.16 -30.77 -6.52
N VAL A 222 -45.98 -30.01 -5.43
CA VAL A 222 -46.55 -30.36 -4.12
C VAL A 222 -48.07 -30.24 -4.13
N ALA A 223 -48.62 -29.17 -4.71
CA ALA A 223 -50.06 -28.95 -4.80
C ALA A 223 -50.78 -30.03 -5.64
N THR A 224 -50.21 -30.43 -6.79
CA THR A 224 -50.79 -31.51 -7.61
C THR A 224 -50.74 -32.85 -6.89
N SER A 225 -49.64 -33.15 -6.18
CA SER A 225 -49.49 -34.38 -5.39
C SER A 225 -50.54 -34.49 -4.28
N LEU A 226 -50.78 -33.40 -3.55
CA LEU A 226 -51.83 -33.32 -2.52
C LEU A 226 -53.24 -33.45 -3.12
N ALA A 227 -53.50 -32.83 -4.28
CA ALA A 227 -54.79 -32.95 -4.96
C ALA A 227 -55.06 -34.39 -5.45
N LEU A 228 -54.05 -35.06 -6.01
CA LEU A 228 -54.13 -36.48 -6.40
C LEU A 228 -54.40 -37.40 -5.21
N LEU A 229 -53.72 -37.19 -4.08
CA LEU A 229 -53.96 -37.96 -2.86
C LEU A 229 -55.37 -37.72 -2.29
N GLY A 230 -55.86 -36.48 -2.34
CA GLY A 230 -57.26 -36.14 -2.01
C GLY A 230 -58.28 -36.86 -2.91
N LEU A 231 -58.06 -36.86 -4.22
CA LEU A 231 -58.94 -37.55 -5.18
C LEU A 231 -58.94 -39.08 -4.98
N LEU A 232 -57.78 -39.68 -4.68
CA LEU A 232 -57.65 -41.12 -4.41
C LEU A 232 -58.34 -41.51 -3.09
N THR A 233 -58.18 -40.72 -2.03
CA THR A 233 -58.85 -40.97 -0.73
C THR A 233 -60.37 -40.75 -0.81
N LEU A 234 -60.85 -39.78 -1.60
CA LEU A 234 -62.28 -39.62 -1.90
C LEU A 234 -62.84 -40.80 -2.71
N ARG A 235 -62.11 -41.30 -3.71
CA ARG A 235 -62.49 -42.51 -4.46
C ARG A 235 -62.56 -43.75 -3.59
N HIS A 236 -61.62 -43.94 -2.66
CA HIS A 236 -61.68 -45.06 -1.69
C HIS A 236 -62.86 -44.98 -0.72
N ARG A 237 -63.40 -43.78 -0.43
CA ARG A 237 -64.60 -43.61 0.41
C ARG A 237 -65.91 -43.82 -0.35
N ALA A 238 -65.90 -43.71 -1.68
CA ALA A 238 -67.04 -43.95 -2.54
C ALA A 238 -67.17 -45.45 -2.90
N GLY A 239 -67.60 -46.27 -1.94
CA GLY A 239 -67.86 -47.70 -2.15
C GLY A 239 -68.95 -47.99 -3.20
N PRO A 240 -68.99 -49.21 -3.77
CA PRO A 240 -69.87 -49.54 -4.89
C PRO A 240 -71.36 -49.49 -4.52
N ARG A 241 -72.18 -48.95 -5.44
CA ARG A 241 -73.65 -48.95 -5.32
C ARG A 241 -74.19 -50.39 -5.46
N THR A 242 -74.96 -50.83 -4.49
CA THR A 242 -75.71 -52.08 -4.53
C THR A 242 -76.89 -51.99 -5.51
N THR A 243 -76.89 -52.86 -6.52
CA THR A 243 -78.04 -53.09 -7.41
C THR A 243 -78.91 -54.21 -6.84
N SER A 244 -80.17 -53.93 -6.52
CA SER A 244 -81.14 -54.96 -6.12
C SER A 244 -81.76 -55.63 -7.34
N THR A 245 -81.47 -56.91 -7.55
CA THR A 245 -82.13 -57.72 -8.59
C THR A 245 -83.37 -58.40 -8.01
N THR A 246 -84.53 -58.18 -8.64
CA THR A 246 -85.80 -58.83 -8.27
C THR A 246 -85.86 -60.25 -8.81
N THR A 247 -86.16 -61.22 -7.95
CA THR A 247 -86.36 -62.64 -8.32
C THR A 247 -87.82 -62.90 -8.69
N ALA A 248 -88.07 -63.52 -9.86
CA ALA A 248 -89.37 -64.05 -10.27
C ALA A 248 -89.42 -65.58 -10.08
N PRO A 249 -90.59 -66.20 -9.81
CA PRO A 249 -90.69 -67.60 -9.39
C PRO A 249 -90.73 -68.62 -10.55
N ILE A 250 -90.45 -69.87 -10.17
CA ILE A 250 -90.32 -71.06 -11.04
C ILE A 250 -91.70 -71.72 -11.30
N PRO A 251 -92.04 -72.10 -12.55
CA PRO A 251 -93.15 -73.02 -12.84
C PRO A 251 -92.71 -74.50 -12.79
N ALA A 252 -93.63 -75.41 -12.47
CA ALA A 252 -93.38 -76.84 -12.26
C ALA A 252 -94.15 -77.74 -13.23
N GLY A 253 -93.65 -78.96 -13.48
CA GLY A 253 -94.26 -79.99 -14.35
C GLY A 253 -93.97 -79.80 -15.85
N GLU A 254 -93.97 -80.84 -16.71
CA GLU A 254 -94.45 -82.23 -16.55
C GLU A 254 -93.84 -83.19 -17.61
N ILE A 255 -94.14 -84.49 -17.52
CA ILE A 255 -93.51 -85.67 -18.18
C ILE A 255 -94.59 -86.79 -18.27
N PRO A 256 -94.69 -87.75 -19.25
CA PRO A 256 -93.73 -88.20 -20.30
C PRO A 256 -94.29 -88.47 -21.75
N CYS A 257 -93.39 -88.84 -22.69
CA CYS A 257 -93.56 -89.87 -23.76
C CYS A 257 -94.57 -89.69 -24.94
N PRO A 258 -94.51 -90.54 -26.00
CA PRO A 258 -93.60 -91.67 -26.27
C PRO A 258 -92.47 -91.41 -27.28
#